data_AF-A0A4U1AGD3-F1
#
_entry.id   AF-A0A4U1AGD3-F1
#
_cell.length_a   1.000
_cell.length_b   1.000
_cell.length_c   1.000
_cell.angle_alpha   90.00
_cell.angle_beta   90.00
_cell.angle_gamma   90.00
#
_symmetry.space_group_name_H-M   'P 1'
#
loop_
_entity.id
_entity.type
_entity.pdbx_description
1 polymer ?
#
loop_
_entity_poly.entity_id
_entity_poly.type
_entity_poly.pdbx_seq_one_letter_code
_entity_poly.pdbx_strand_id
1 'polypeptide(L)'
;MTMDNKLFNPFEDRRSRDIRNELSEGLAVAVETGNADKLTQSVAEFRQQPLADYYREYVEDRYARYQQALQHIQEKVTDPIQQGVVLWNLGLFFEVHEVLEHAWYTAQGNMKLTLQALIRAAGVYIKHEYGFTDAADRIAAKAIPVLEANKDILQVYFKVEDLTSALKNRHSLPPILQR
;
A
#
# COMPACT_ATOMS: atom_id res chain seq x y z
N MET A 1 -11.16 -22.30 27.43
CA MET A 1 -10.68 -22.21 26.04
C MET A 1 -10.09 -20.83 25.88
N THR A 2 -8.76 -20.72 25.84
CA THR A 2 -8.11 -19.48 25.40
C THR A 2 -8.50 -19.27 23.95
N MET A 3 -9.33 -18.26 23.68
CA MET A 3 -9.49 -17.77 22.31
C MET A 3 -8.13 -17.21 21.93
N ASP A 4 -7.37 -18.02 21.20
CA ASP A 4 -6.13 -17.60 20.55
C ASP A 4 -6.56 -16.53 19.54
N ASN A 5 -6.51 -15.26 19.94
CA ASN A 5 -6.96 -14.11 19.16
C ASN A 5 -5.94 -13.86 18.05
N LYS A 6 -5.91 -14.77 17.07
CA LYS A 6 -4.98 -14.71 15.94
C LYS A 6 -5.37 -13.52 15.07
N LEU A 7 -4.41 -12.62 14.89
CA LEU A 7 -4.52 -11.51 13.96
C LEU A 7 -4.06 -11.97 12.58
N PHE A 8 -4.62 -11.36 11.54
CA PHE A 8 -4.08 -11.49 10.18
C PHE A 8 -2.61 -11.04 10.18
N ASN A 9 -1.68 -11.85 9.67
CA ASN A 9 -0.25 -11.51 9.65
C ASN A 9 0.48 -12.18 8.46
N PRO A 10 0.66 -11.48 7.33
CA PRO A 10 1.28 -12.03 6.12
C PRO A 10 2.79 -12.27 6.25
N PHE A 11 3.43 -11.83 7.34
CA PHE A 11 4.84 -12.11 7.60
C PHE A 11 5.03 -13.50 8.22
N GLU A 12 4.14 -13.91 9.10
CA GLU A 12 4.29 -15.15 9.89
C GLU A 12 3.35 -16.26 9.43
N ASP A 13 2.25 -15.91 8.75
CA ASP A 13 1.27 -16.84 8.25
C ASP A 13 1.21 -16.85 6.72
N ARG A 14 1.38 -18.05 6.16
CA ARG A 14 1.32 -18.27 4.71
C ARG A 14 -0.06 -17.94 4.16
N ARG A 15 -1.15 -18.29 4.86
CA ARG A 15 -2.51 -18.05 4.35
C ARG A 15 -2.82 -16.55 4.27
N SER A 16 -2.43 -15.78 5.29
CA SER A 16 -2.50 -14.32 5.28
C SER A 16 -1.74 -13.73 4.10
N ARG A 17 -0.53 -14.25 3.83
CA ARG A 17 0.28 -13.80 2.69
C ARG A 17 -0.39 -14.08 1.35
N ASP A 18 -0.91 -15.29 1.17
CA ASP A 18 -1.55 -15.73 -0.06
C ASP A 18 -2.82 -14.88 -0.31
N ILE A 19 -3.66 -14.67 0.71
CA ILE A 19 -4.86 -13.81 0.62
C ILE A 19 -4.49 -12.36 0.23
N ARG A 20 -3.56 -11.73 0.95
CA ARG A 20 -3.14 -10.36 0.63
C ARG A 20 -2.60 -10.25 -0.79
N ASN A 21 -1.72 -11.16 -1.18
CA ASN A 21 -1.08 -11.12 -2.49
C ASN A 21 -2.11 -11.27 -3.61
N GLU A 22 -3.04 -12.22 -3.49
CA GLU A 22 -4.08 -12.43 -4.51
C GLU A 22 -5.02 -11.23 -4.62
N LEU A 23 -5.46 -10.67 -3.49
CA LEU A 23 -6.28 -9.46 -3.47
C LEU A 23 -5.55 -8.26 -4.09
N SER A 24 -4.28 -8.07 -3.74
CA SER A 24 -3.45 -6.98 -4.28
C SER A 24 -3.19 -7.13 -5.78
N GLU A 25 -2.95 -8.35 -6.25
CA GLU A 25 -2.81 -8.64 -7.68
C GLU A 25 -4.10 -8.33 -8.44
N GLY A 26 -5.26 -8.71 -7.89
CA GLY A 26 -6.57 -8.36 -8.45
C GLY A 26 -6.77 -6.85 -8.55
N LEU A 27 -6.39 -6.09 -7.52
CA LEU A 27 -6.46 -4.63 -7.55
C LEU A 27 -5.51 -4.03 -8.59
N ALA A 28 -4.27 -4.49 -8.66
CA ALA A 28 -3.28 -3.98 -9.61
C ALA A 28 -3.78 -4.12 -11.06
N VAL A 29 -4.35 -5.28 -11.41
CA VAL A 29 -5.00 -5.51 -12.71
C VAL A 29 -6.16 -4.54 -12.92
N ALA A 30 -6.98 -4.31 -11.90
CA ALA A 30 -8.12 -3.40 -12.00
C ALA A 30 -7.69 -1.93 -12.19
N VAL A 31 -6.62 -1.50 -11.54
CA VAL A 31 -6.01 -0.17 -11.71
C VAL A 31 -5.42 -0.01 -13.12
N GLU A 32 -4.73 -1.02 -13.63
CA GLU A 32 -4.08 -0.98 -14.94
C GLU A 32 -5.09 -1.02 -16.10
N THR A 33 -6.10 -1.89 -16.00
CA THR A 33 -7.01 -2.20 -17.12
C THR A 33 -8.37 -1.51 -17.01
N GLY A 34 -8.71 -0.96 -15.84
CA GLY A 34 -10.06 -0.51 -15.50
C GLY A 34 -11.05 -1.65 -15.26
N ASN A 35 -10.65 -2.92 -15.43
CA ASN A 35 -11.50 -4.09 -15.26
C ASN A 35 -11.26 -4.75 -13.88
N ALA A 36 -12.29 -4.76 -13.03
CA ALA A 36 -12.26 -5.32 -11.68
C ALA A 36 -12.72 -6.79 -11.57
N ASP A 37 -12.90 -7.51 -12.68
CA ASP A 37 -13.41 -8.88 -12.70
C ASP A 37 -12.54 -9.84 -11.88
N LYS A 38 -11.21 -9.78 -12.07
CA LYS A 38 -10.26 -10.63 -11.32
C LYS A 38 -10.38 -10.39 -9.81
N LEU A 39 -10.41 -9.12 -9.39
CA LEU A 39 -10.57 -8.77 -7.98
C LEU A 39 -11.90 -9.29 -7.42
N THR A 40 -12.99 -9.08 -8.16
CA THR A 40 -14.34 -9.51 -7.75
C THR A 40 -14.42 -11.03 -7.62
N GLN A 41 -13.79 -11.75 -8.55
CA GLN A 41 -13.69 -13.20 -8.52
C GLN A 41 -12.92 -13.69 -7.28
N SER A 42 -11.70 -13.20 -7.03
CA SER A 42 -10.91 -13.61 -5.87
C SER A 42 -11.64 -13.37 -4.54
N VAL A 43 -12.31 -12.22 -4.40
CA VAL A 43 -13.12 -11.93 -3.20
C VAL A 43 -14.30 -12.90 -3.07
N ALA A 44 -15.00 -13.21 -4.16
CA ALA A 44 -16.09 -14.18 -4.14
C ALA A 44 -15.61 -15.58 -3.76
N GLU A 45 -14.45 -16.00 -4.25
CA GLU A 45 -13.83 -17.28 -3.91
C GLU A 45 -13.47 -17.34 -2.42
N PHE A 46 -12.83 -16.30 -1.85
CA PHE A 46 -12.52 -16.26 -0.42
C PHE A 46 -13.78 -16.27 0.46
N ARG A 47 -14.85 -15.58 0.05
CA ARG A 47 -16.14 -15.59 0.79
C ARG A 47 -16.78 -16.97 0.87
N GLN A 48 -16.54 -17.85 -0.10
CA GLN A 48 -17.09 -19.20 -0.12
C GLN A 48 -16.25 -20.19 0.71
N GLN A 49 -14.99 -19.87 0.99
CA GLN A 49 -14.12 -20.74 1.76
C GLN A 49 -14.46 -20.72 3.27
N PRO A 50 -14.25 -21.84 3.98
CA PRO A 50 -14.34 -21.88 5.43
C PRO A 50 -13.12 -21.20 6.08
N LEU A 51 -13.09 -19.87 6.03
CA LEU A 51 -12.06 -19.03 6.66
C LEU A 51 -12.34 -18.86 8.16
N ALA A 52 -11.31 -18.48 8.92
CA ALA A 52 -11.49 -17.91 10.25
C ALA A 52 -11.91 -16.43 10.14
N ASP A 53 -12.52 -15.87 11.19
CA ASP A 53 -13.11 -14.52 11.15
C ASP A 53 -12.08 -13.44 10.80
N TYR A 54 -10.87 -13.48 11.37
CA TYR A 54 -9.83 -12.50 11.08
C TYR A 54 -9.36 -12.48 9.61
N TYR A 55 -9.48 -13.58 8.87
CA TYR A 55 -9.25 -13.56 7.42
C TYR A 55 -10.41 -12.91 6.67
N ARG A 56 -11.65 -13.21 7.06
CA ARG A 56 -12.84 -12.61 6.45
C ARG A 56 -12.85 -11.10 6.67
N GLU A 57 -12.60 -10.67 7.89
CA GLU A 57 -12.52 -9.25 8.24
C GLU A 57 -11.47 -8.52 7.39
N TYR A 58 -10.30 -9.13 7.19
CA TYR A 58 -9.28 -8.57 6.31
C TYR A 58 -9.75 -8.48 4.85
N VAL A 59 -10.35 -9.54 4.31
CA VAL A 59 -10.86 -9.56 2.92
C VAL A 59 -11.91 -8.46 2.71
N GLU A 60 -12.87 -8.32 3.64
CA GLU A 60 -13.93 -7.32 3.54
C GLU A 60 -13.42 -5.88 3.70
N ASP A 61 -12.53 -5.62 4.67
CA ASP A 61 -11.90 -4.29 4.83
C ASP A 61 -11.12 -3.90 3.58
N ARG A 62 -10.31 -4.82 3.03
CA ARG A 62 -9.53 -4.55 1.83
C ARG A 62 -10.43 -4.33 0.62
N TYR A 63 -11.44 -5.18 0.41
CA TYR A 63 -12.34 -5.01 -0.71
C TYR A 63 -13.09 -3.67 -0.66
N ALA A 64 -13.57 -3.24 0.50
CA ALA A 64 -14.24 -1.96 0.66
C ALA A 64 -13.32 -0.76 0.32
N ARG A 65 -12.05 -0.81 0.73
CA ARG A 65 -11.05 0.21 0.39
C ARG A 65 -10.69 0.17 -1.10
N TYR A 66 -10.62 -1.02 -1.70
CA TYR A 66 -10.32 -1.19 -3.12
C TYR A 66 -11.42 -0.61 -3.99
N GLN A 67 -12.69 -0.81 -3.61
CA GLN A 67 -13.82 -0.19 -4.31
C GLN A 67 -13.73 1.34 -4.27
N GLN A 68 -13.39 1.93 -3.13
CA GLN A 68 -13.15 3.37 -3.02
C GLN A 68 -11.96 3.81 -3.89
N ALA A 69 -10.85 3.08 -3.86
CA ALA A 69 -9.68 3.40 -4.67
C ALA A 69 -10.01 3.39 -6.18
N LEU A 70 -10.70 2.35 -6.65
CA LEU A 70 -11.09 2.22 -8.04
C LEU A 70 -12.04 3.34 -8.47
N GLN A 71 -12.99 3.75 -7.63
CA GLN A 71 -13.84 4.92 -7.92
C GLN A 71 -13.03 6.21 -8.10
N HIS A 72 -11.98 6.42 -7.31
CA HIS A 72 -11.11 7.59 -7.43
C HIS A 72 -10.13 7.51 -8.61
N ILE A 73 -9.72 6.30 -9.01
CA ILE A 73 -8.71 6.08 -10.07
C ILE A 73 -9.36 5.99 -11.46
N GLN A 74 -10.59 5.47 -11.57
CA GLN A 74 -11.25 5.12 -12.85
C GLN A 74 -11.54 6.31 -13.79
N GLU A 75 -11.29 7.56 -13.40
CA GLU A 75 -11.55 8.73 -14.24
C GLU A 75 -10.27 9.53 -14.60
N LYS A 76 -9.28 8.86 -15.21
CA LYS A 76 -8.08 9.45 -15.87
C LYS A 76 -6.85 9.67 -14.99
N VAL A 77 -6.75 9.03 -13.83
CA VAL A 77 -5.50 9.03 -13.06
C VAL A 77 -4.55 7.98 -13.63
N THR A 78 -3.79 8.34 -14.67
CA THR A 78 -2.76 7.47 -15.27
C THR A 78 -1.38 7.64 -14.64
N ASP A 79 -1.19 8.70 -13.85
CA ASP A 79 0.07 8.97 -13.17
C ASP A 79 0.25 8.02 -11.98
N PRO A 80 1.29 7.16 -11.97
CA PRO A 80 1.52 6.19 -10.91
C PRO A 80 1.64 6.82 -9.52
N ILE A 81 2.26 8.01 -9.40
CA ILE A 81 2.39 8.68 -8.09
C ILE A 81 1.03 9.13 -7.59
N GLN A 82 0.17 9.66 -8.46
CA GLN A 82 -1.19 10.05 -8.09
C GLN A 82 -2.04 8.83 -7.70
N GLN A 83 -1.90 7.70 -8.41
CA GLN A 83 -2.53 6.42 -8.01
C GLN A 83 -2.02 5.98 -6.62
N GLY A 84 -0.71 6.04 -6.39
CA GLY A 84 -0.10 5.74 -5.10
C GLY A 84 -0.61 6.64 -3.97
N VAL A 85 -0.85 7.93 -4.22
CA VAL A 85 -1.44 8.85 -3.24
C VAL A 85 -2.86 8.45 -2.86
N VAL A 86 -3.70 8.07 -3.83
CA VAL A 86 -5.06 7.58 -3.55
C VAL A 86 -5.01 6.33 -2.67
N LEU A 87 -4.19 5.35 -3.04
CA LEU A 87 -4.03 4.10 -2.28
C LEU A 87 -3.48 4.37 -0.87
N TRP A 88 -2.49 5.25 -0.75
CA TRP A 88 -1.91 5.66 0.52
C TRP A 88 -2.96 6.23 1.47
N ASN A 89 -3.76 7.17 0.98
CA ASN A 89 -4.78 7.85 1.79
C ASN A 89 -5.89 6.89 2.25
N LEU A 90 -6.04 5.74 1.58
CA LEU A 90 -6.92 4.64 1.97
C LEU A 90 -6.23 3.60 2.86
N GLY A 91 -4.97 3.80 3.25
CA GLY A 91 -4.20 2.85 4.08
C GLY A 91 -3.79 1.57 3.34
N LEU A 92 -3.75 1.61 2.01
CA LEU A 92 -3.42 0.46 1.15
C LEU A 92 -1.92 0.42 0.84
N PHE A 93 -1.07 0.41 1.87
CA PHE A 93 0.37 0.56 1.71
C PHE A 93 1.02 -0.60 0.94
N PHE A 94 0.51 -1.82 1.10
CA PHE A 94 0.99 -2.95 0.30
C PHE A 94 0.66 -2.74 -1.18
N GLU A 95 -0.52 -2.23 -1.49
CA GLU A 95 -0.93 -1.96 -2.86
C GLU A 95 -0.18 -0.75 -3.46
N VAL A 96 0.17 0.26 -2.64
CA VAL A 96 1.11 1.32 -3.04
C VAL A 96 2.45 0.73 -3.47
N HIS A 97 2.98 -0.24 -2.71
CA HIS A 97 4.23 -0.92 -3.07
C HIS A 97 4.10 -1.57 -4.46
N GLU A 98 3.08 -2.41 -4.66
CA GLU A 98 2.92 -3.16 -5.90
C GLU A 98 2.70 -2.25 -7.12
N VAL A 99 1.80 -1.27 -7.02
CA VAL A 99 1.47 -0.37 -8.15
C VAL A 99 2.68 0.48 -8.54
N LEU A 100 3.40 1.03 -7.55
CA LEU A 100 4.59 1.84 -7.83
C LEU A 100 5.77 1.00 -8.31
N GLU A 101 5.88 -0.27 -7.89
CA GLU A 101 6.94 -1.17 -8.36
C GLU A 101 6.84 -1.41 -9.87
N HIS A 102 5.64 -1.55 -10.42
CA HIS A 102 5.44 -1.68 -11.85
C HIS A 102 5.98 -0.45 -12.63
N ALA A 103 5.66 0.76 -12.17
CA ALA A 103 6.18 1.99 -12.75
C ALA A 103 7.70 2.15 -12.53
N TRP A 104 8.23 1.66 -11.41
CA TRP A 104 9.64 1.75 -11.07
C TRP A 104 10.54 0.92 -12.01
N TYR A 105 10.05 -0.23 -12.50
CA TYR A 105 10.80 -1.09 -13.42
C TYR A 105 11.25 -0.35 -14.68
N THR A 106 10.38 0.49 -15.24
CA THR A 106 10.63 1.23 -16.50
C THR A 106 11.17 2.65 -16.27
N ALA A 107 11.04 3.20 -15.06
CA ALA A 107 11.56 4.51 -14.71
C ALA A 107 13.10 4.59 -14.74
N GLN A 108 13.61 5.80 -14.97
CA GLN A 108 15.04 6.12 -15.00
C GLN A 108 15.36 7.39 -14.19
N GLY A 109 16.63 7.61 -13.88
CA GLY A 109 17.13 8.81 -13.20
C GLY A 109 16.41 9.10 -11.88
N ASN A 110 16.13 10.38 -11.64
CA ASN A 110 15.50 10.87 -10.41
C ASN A 110 14.09 10.31 -10.19
N MET A 111 13.33 10.04 -11.25
CA MET A 111 12.00 9.43 -11.12
C MET A 111 12.10 8.01 -10.56
N LYS A 112 13.07 7.21 -11.01
CA LYS A 112 13.30 5.85 -10.47
C LYS A 112 13.64 5.90 -8.98
N LEU A 113 14.50 6.84 -8.58
CA LEU A 113 14.87 7.03 -7.16
C LEU A 113 13.66 7.48 -6.33
N THR A 114 12.84 8.38 -6.88
CA THR A 114 11.61 8.89 -6.24
C THR A 114 10.61 7.76 -6.00
N LEU A 115 10.30 6.97 -7.03
CA LEU A 115 9.40 5.81 -6.90
C LEU A 115 9.93 4.80 -5.88
N GLN A 116 11.24 4.50 -5.91
CA GLN A 116 11.85 3.61 -4.91
C GLN A 116 11.71 4.14 -3.48
N ALA A 117 11.81 5.46 -3.29
CA ALA A 117 11.65 6.07 -1.97
C ALA A 117 10.20 6.02 -1.49
N LEU A 118 9.21 6.21 -2.37
CA LEU A 118 7.79 6.06 -2.06
C LEU A 118 7.44 4.60 -1.72
N ILE A 119 7.95 3.64 -2.49
CA ILE A 119 7.80 2.19 -2.22
C ILE A 119 8.36 1.85 -0.82
N ARG A 120 9.54 2.40 -0.48
CA ARG A 120 10.12 2.25 0.87
C ARG A 120 9.25 2.91 1.93
N ALA A 121 8.75 4.11 1.69
CA ALA A 121 7.87 4.82 2.63
C ALA A 121 6.59 4.00 2.93
N ALA A 122 5.98 3.39 1.91
CA ALA A 122 4.87 2.47 2.11
C ALA A 122 5.30 1.25 2.94
N GLY A 123 6.49 0.69 2.64
CA GLY A 123 7.11 -0.38 3.41
C GLY A 123 7.29 -0.09 4.91
N VAL A 124 7.51 1.17 5.30
CA VAL A 124 7.56 1.58 6.72
C VAL A 124 6.22 1.30 7.41
N TYR A 125 5.11 1.75 6.81
CA TYR A 125 3.79 1.56 7.40
C TYR A 125 3.31 0.11 7.34
N ILE A 126 3.65 -0.64 6.28
CA ILE A 126 3.44 -2.11 6.27
C ILE A 126 4.17 -2.77 7.44
N LYS A 127 5.39 -2.34 7.78
CA LYS A 127 6.12 -2.91 8.92
C LYS A 127 5.50 -2.51 10.26
N HIS A 128 5.03 -1.28 10.40
CA HIS A 128 4.34 -0.83 11.61
C HIS A 128 3.02 -1.57 11.85
N GLU A 129 2.24 -1.89 10.81
CA GLU A 129 0.97 -2.64 10.93
C GLU A 129 1.12 -3.97 11.69
N TYR A 130 2.30 -4.61 11.63
CA TYR A 130 2.57 -5.90 12.27
C TYR A 130 3.68 -5.81 13.34
N GLY A 131 3.97 -4.61 13.87
CA GLY A 131 4.87 -4.43 15.01
C GLY A 131 6.37 -4.52 14.70
N PHE A 132 6.78 -4.53 13.43
CA PHE A 132 8.19 -4.62 13.02
C PHE A 132 8.92 -3.26 13.03
N THR A 133 8.86 -2.56 14.16
CA THR A 133 9.29 -1.16 14.31
C THR A 133 10.77 -0.92 13.96
N ASP A 134 11.69 -1.77 14.40
CA ASP A 134 13.12 -1.57 14.08
C ASP A 134 13.41 -1.77 12.59
N ALA A 135 12.63 -2.62 11.90
CA ALA A 135 12.73 -2.76 10.45
C ALA A 135 12.16 -1.54 9.73
N ALA A 136 11.03 -1.00 10.23
CA ALA A 136 10.43 0.22 9.72
C ALA A 136 11.41 1.40 9.79
N ASP A 137 12.09 1.61 10.93
CA ASP A 137 13.05 2.70 11.10
C ASP A 137 14.23 2.62 10.12
N ARG A 138 14.76 1.41 9.89
CA ARG A 138 15.85 1.21 8.92
C ARG A 138 15.41 1.51 7.49
N ILE A 139 14.14 1.27 7.16
CA ILE A 139 13.58 1.61 5.85
C ILE A 139 13.35 3.12 5.75
N ALA A 140 12.80 3.75 6.80
CA ALA A 140 12.56 5.18 6.87
C ALA A 140 13.85 5.98 6.67
N ALA A 141 14.94 5.59 7.35
CA ALA A 141 16.27 6.21 7.22
C ALA A 141 16.81 6.20 5.78
N LYS A 142 16.38 5.25 4.94
CA LYS A 142 16.76 5.17 3.52
C LYS A 142 15.79 5.91 2.59
N ALA A 143 14.53 6.06 3.00
CA ALA A 143 13.50 6.73 2.20
C ALA A 143 13.61 8.26 2.32
N ILE A 144 13.70 8.78 3.56
CA ILE A 144 13.69 10.21 3.89
C ILE A 144 14.66 11.04 3.03
N PRO A 145 15.98 10.74 2.96
CA PRO A 145 16.91 11.59 2.22
C PRO A 145 16.60 11.66 0.71
N VAL A 146 16.04 10.59 0.14
CA VAL A 146 15.67 10.56 -1.28
C VAL A 146 14.37 11.33 -1.52
N LEU A 147 13.40 11.25 -0.62
CA LEU A 147 12.17 12.04 -0.68
C LEU A 147 12.49 13.55 -0.60
N GLU A 148 13.36 13.95 0.33
CA GLU A 148 13.80 15.33 0.50
C GLU A 148 14.57 15.82 -0.74
N ALA A 149 15.50 15.03 -1.27
CA ALA A 149 16.29 15.38 -2.45
C ALA A 149 15.46 15.49 -3.75
N ASN A 150 14.30 14.83 -3.81
CA ASN A 150 13.40 14.85 -4.97
C ASN A 150 12.11 15.64 -4.69
N LYS A 151 12.15 16.58 -3.75
CA LYS A 151 10.98 17.38 -3.36
C LYS A 151 10.30 18.07 -4.54
N ASP A 152 11.07 18.55 -5.52
CA ASP A 152 10.53 19.24 -6.68
C ASP A 152 9.61 18.36 -7.55
N ILE A 153 9.88 17.05 -7.60
CA ILE A 153 9.02 16.08 -8.27
C ILE A 153 7.75 15.86 -7.44
N LEU A 154 7.90 15.67 -6.13
CA LEU A 154 6.82 15.23 -5.25
C LEU A 154 5.84 16.34 -4.85
N GLN A 155 6.27 17.60 -4.79
CA GLN A 155 5.45 18.75 -4.38
C GLN A 155 4.26 19.04 -5.30
N VAL A 156 4.26 18.45 -6.50
CA VAL A 156 3.10 18.48 -7.42
C VAL A 156 1.92 17.68 -6.84
N TYR A 157 2.22 16.61 -6.10
CA TYR A 157 1.26 15.63 -5.60
C TYR A 157 0.86 15.88 -4.14
N PHE A 158 1.84 16.18 -3.27
CA PHE A 158 1.61 16.38 -1.83
C PHE A 158 2.77 17.15 -1.16
N LYS A 159 2.55 17.62 0.08
CA LYS A 159 3.60 18.24 0.90
C LYS A 159 4.59 17.20 1.42
N VAL A 160 5.82 17.22 0.90
CA VAL A 160 6.88 16.25 1.23
C VAL A 160 7.26 16.27 2.70
N GLU A 161 7.15 17.43 3.33
CA GLU A 161 7.42 17.63 4.76
C GLU A 161 6.47 16.82 5.65
N ASP A 162 5.19 16.68 5.25
CA ASP A 162 4.21 15.92 6.03
C ASP A 162 4.60 14.44 6.07
N LEU A 163 4.98 13.90 4.91
CA LEU A 163 5.46 12.52 4.81
C LEU A 163 6.78 12.32 5.55
N THR A 164 7.78 13.16 5.31
CA THR A 164 9.12 12.99 5.90
C THR A 164 9.13 13.23 7.41
N SER A 165 8.31 14.14 7.94
CA SER A 165 8.14 14.34 9.38
C SER A 165 7.47 13.15 10.05
N ALA A 166 6.43 12.58 9.42
CA ALA A 166 5.79 11.36 9.91
C ALA A 166 6.76 10.18 9.93
N LEU A 167 7.55 9.98 8.86
CA LEU A 167 8.55 8.91 8.78
C LEU A 167 9.68 9.05 9.81
N LYS A 168 9.99 10.27 10.28
CA LYS A 168 10.98 10.51 11.35
C LYS A 168 10.45 10.13 12.73
N ASN A 169 9.13 10.08 12.91
CA ASN A 169 8.50 9.75 14.18
C ASN A 169 7.96 8.31 14.15
N ARG A 170 8.66 7.43 14.87
CA ARG A 170 8.39 5.99 15.02
C ARG A 170 6.93 5.62 15.37
N HIS A 171 6.20 6.53 16.01
CA HIS A 171 4.82 6.31 16.45
C HIS A 171 3.80 7.16 15.69
N SER A 172 4.24 7.87 14.64
CA SER A 172 3.31 8.65 13.82
C SER A 172 2.37 7.73 13.08
N LEU A 173 1.10 8.13 13.06
CA LEU A 173 0.17 7.60 12.08
C LEU A 173 0.62 8.02 10.67
N PRO A 174 0.31 7.22 9.64
CA PRO A 174 0.53 7.63 8.25
C PRO A 174 -0.20 8.95 7.99
N PRO A 175 0.48 9.95 7.40
CA PRO A 175 -0.15 11.22 7.09
C PRO A 175 -1.10 11.04 5.91
N ILE A 176 -2.14 11.87 5.86
CA ILE A 176 -2.91 12.06 4.62
C ILE A 176 -2.05 12.88 3.67
N LEU A 177 -1.77 12.32 2.49
CA LEU A 177 -1.03 12.98 1.43
C LEU A 177 -1.99 13.90 0.66
N GLN A 178 -1.79 15.19 0.85
CA GLN A 178 -2.52 16.25 0.18
C GLN A 178 -1.56 17.41 -0.11
N ARG A 179 -1.94 18.24 -1.07
CA ARG A 179 -1.16 19.41 -1.47
C ARG A 179 -1.38 20.61 -0.54
#